data_AF-A0A7Y4TZX3-F1
#
_entry.id   AF-A0A7Y4TZX3-F1
#
_cell.length_a   1.000
_cell.length_b   1.000
_cell.length_c   1.000
_cell.angle_alpha   90.00
_cell.angle_beta   90.00
_cell.angle_gamma   90.00
#
_symmetry.space_group_name_H-M   'P 1'
#
loop_
_entity.id
_entity.type
_entity.pdbx_description
1 polymer ?
#
loop_
_entity_poly.entity_id
_entity_poly.type
_entity_poly.pdbx_seq_one_letter_code
_entity_poly.pdbx_strand_id
1 'polypeptide(L)'
;MTKARIVILDLFLQSKNAMTHHDFLSNPSFYLDRTTIFRTLNLFVDKKILLRIPSADGVNRYLVLQTKDSVHSNFICNACKKNHTIRNDCTAKSKDAKRF
;
A
#
# COMPACT_ATOMS: atom_id res chain seq x y z
N MET A 1 20.90 -4.58 9.36
CA MET A 1 19.77 -3.93 8.64
C MET A 1 18.91 -4.88 7.81
N THR A 2 19.35 -6.09 7.43
CA THR A 2 18.57 -7.03 6.58
C THR A 2 17.35 -7.63 7.29
N LYS A 3 17.44 -7.98 8.58
CA LYS A 3 16.32 -8.59 9.34
C LYS A 3 15.08 -7.69 9.41
N ALA A 4 15.26 -6.40 9.66
CA ALA A 4 14.16 -5.43 9.75
C ALA A 4 13.35 -5.35 8.44
N ARG A 5 14.03 -5.41 7.29
CA ARG A 5 13.36 -5.37 5.98
C ARG A 5 12.51 -6.60 5.74
N ILE A 6 13.01 -7.78 6.12
CA ILE A 6 12.28 -9.04 5.99
C ILE A 6 11.03 -9.01 6.87
N VAL A 7 11.17 -8.62 8.14
CA VAL A 7 10.05 -8.54 9.09
C VAL A 7 8.97 -7.57 8.62
N ILE A 8 9.36 -6.36 8.21
CA ILE A 8 8.38 -5.37 7.73
C ILE A 8 7.66 -5.89 6.48
N LEU A 9 8.38 -6.50 5.54
CA LEU A 9 7.78 -7.04 4.34
C LEU A 9 6.83 -8.22 4.63
N ASP A 10 7.21 -9.12 5.52
CA ASP A 10 6.39 -10.25 5.94
C ASP A 10 5.06 -9.80 6.57
N LEU A 11 5.11 -8.78 7.43
CA LEU A 11 3.91 -8.17 7.99
C LEU A 11 2.98 -7.58 6.92
N PHE A 12 3.55 -6.95 5.89
CA PHE A 12 2.77 -6.46 4.74
C PHE A 12 2.17 -7.58 3.89
N LEU A 13 2.86 -8.72 3.75
CA LEU A 13 2.33 -9.87 3.00
C LEU A 13 1.20 -10.58 3.77
N GLN A 14 1.27 -10.58 5.10
CA GLN A 14 0.23 -11.13 5.97
C GLN A 14 -0.98 -10.18 6.11
N SER A 15 -0.75 -8.86 6.04
CA SER A 15 -1.80 -7.86 6.12
C SER A 15 -2.49 -7.63 4.78
N LYS A 16 -3.81 -7.78 4.75
CA LYS A 16 -4.64 -7.35 3.60
C LYS A 16 -5.00 -5.87 3.62
N ASN A 17 -4.60 -5.13 4.66
CA ASN A 17 -4.98 -3.75 4.91
C ASN A 17 -3.77 -2.81 4.86
N ALA A 18 -4.04 -1.53 4.62
CA ALA A 18 -3.01 -0.51 4.71
C ALA A 18 -2.51 -0.37 6.14
N MET A 19 -1.19 -0.39 6.33
CA MET A 19 -0.52 -0.29 7.63
C MET A 19 0.07 1.10 7.84
N THR A 20 0.19 1.51 9.08
CA THR A 20 0.83 2.74 9.53
C THR A 20 2.17 2.42 10.17
N HIS A 21 2.99 3.44 10.40
CA HIS A 21 4.24 3.27 11.14
C HIS A 21 4.02 2.78 12.59
N HIS A 22 2.84 3.03 13.18
CA HIS A 22 2.50 2.57 14.53
C HIS A 22 2.33 1.05 14.61
N ASP A 23 1.83 0.41 13.55
CA ASP A 23 1.62 -1.03 13.50
C ASP A 23 2.93 -1.83 13.60
N PHE A 24 4.06 -1.19 13.28
CA PHE A 24 5.40 -1.78 13.44
C PHE A 24 6.01 -1.49 14.81
N LEU A 25 5.67 -0.36 15.43
CA LEU A 25 6.16 0.02 16.76
C LEU A 25 5.48 -0.79 17.87
N SER A 26 4.23 -1.18 17.68
CA SER A 26 3.44 -1.95 18.64
C SER A 26 3.67 -3.46 18.55
N ASN A 27 4.46 -3.94 17.58
CA ASN A 27 4.64 -5.38 17.37
C ASN A 27 5.62 -5.97 18.41
N PRO A 28 5.17 -6.85 19.31
CA PRO A 28 6.00 -7.39 20.38
C PRO A 28 7.04 -8.40 19.90
N SER A 29 6.91 -8.92 18.67
CA SER A 29 7.82 -9.96 18.16
C SER A 29 9.20 -9.42 17.80
N PHE A 30 9.34 -8.11 17.54
CA PHE A 30 10.62 -7.51 17.17
C PHE A 30 10.73 -6.05 17.63
N TYR A 31 11.79 -5.73 18.37
CA TYR A 31 12.12 -4.34 18.70
C TYR A 31 12.80 -3.68 17.51
N LEU A 32 12.05 -2.89 16.74
CA LEU A 32 12.58 -2.06 15.67
C LEU A 32 12.56 -0.60 16.12
N ASP A 33 13.71 0.06 16.02
CA ASP A 33 13.76 1.50 16.27
C ASP A 33 12.98 2.27 15.18
N ARG A 34 12.42 3.40 15.58
CA ARG A 34 11.61 4.28 14.73
C ARG A 34 12.35 4.68 13.44
N THR A 35 13.65 4.96 13.53
CA THR A 35 14.47 5.40 12.39
C THR A 35 14.62 4.27 11.35
N THR A 36 14.83 3.04 11.80
CA THR A 36 14.92 1.84 10.96
C THR A 36 13.60 1.57 10.24
N ILE A 37 12.46 1.75 10.92
CA ILE A 37 11.12 1.63 10.30
C ILE A 37 10.97 2.66 9.19
N PHE A 38 11.19 3.95 9.47
CA PHE A 38 11.03 5.01 8.46
C PHE A 38 11.98 4.85 7.27
N ARG A 39 13.26 4.52 7.51
CA ARG A 39 14.22 4.26 6.42
C ARG A 39 13.79 3.08 5.55
N THR A 40 13.22 2.03 6.14
CA THR A 40 12.76 0.85 5.41
C THR A 40 11.50 1.15 4.60
N LEU A 41 10.52 1.83 5.20
CA LEU A 41 9.30 2.23 4.50
C LEU A 41 9.61 3.17 3.33
N ASN A 42 10.50 4.16 3.52
CA ASN A 42 10.94 5.05 2.45
C ASN A 42 11.62 4.27 1.32
N LEU A 43 12.56 3.38 1.65
CA LEU A 43 13.22 2.54 0.66
C LEU A 43 12.22 1.70 -0.16
N PHE A 44 11.21 1.11 0.49
CA PHE A 44 10.19 0.34 -0.22
C PHE A 44 9.27 1.18 -1.09
N VAL A 45 8.97 2.42 -0.69
CA VAL A 45 8.25 3.38 -1.53
C VAL A 45 9.10 3.77 -2.75
N ASP A 46 10.38 4.06 -2.54
CA ASP A 46 11.32 4.44 -3.62
C ASP A 46 11.48 3.29 -4.63
N LYS A 47 11.52 2.05 -4.14
CA LYS A 47 11.59 0.83 -4.96
C LYS A 47 10.25 0.41 -5.56
N LYS A 48 9.17 1.19 -5.35
CA LYS A 48 7.81 0.89 -5.82
C LYS A 48 7.28 -0.46 -5.32
N ILE A 49 7.71 -0.89 -4.14
CA ILE A 49 7.17 -2.06 -3.43
C ILE A 49 5.94 -1.65 -2.62
N LEU A 50 5.99 -0.47 -2.01
CA LEU A 50 4.86 0.11 -1.25
C LEU A 50 4.34 1.39 -1.90
N LEU A 51 3.03 1.59 -1.80
CA LEU A 51 2.37 2.87 -2.05
C LEU A 51 2.18 3.60 -0.72
N ARG A 52 2.64 4.86 -0.64
CA ARG A 52 2.31 5.75 0.48
C ARG A 52 1.02 6.49 0.19
N ILE A 53 0.08 6.42 1.13
CA ILE A 53 -1.21 7.09 1.09
C ILE A 53 -1.25 8.09 2.24
N PRO A 54 -1.08 9.40 1.96
CA PRO A 54 -1.32 10.42 2.98
C PRO A 54 -2.81 10.42 3.35
N SER A 55 -3.10 10.69 4.61
CA SER A 55 -4.48 10.74 5.10
C SER A 55 -4.73 12.05 5.85
N ALA A 56 -6.00 12.44 5.95
CA ALA A 56 -6.41 13.71 6.55
C ALA A 56 -6.09 13.81 8.05
N ASP A 57 -5.87 12.68 8.72
CA ASP A 57 -5.43 12.60 10.12
C ASP A 57 -3.91 12.84 10.29
N GLY A 58 -3.18 13.16 9.21
CA GLY A 58 -1.73 13.35 9.22
C GLY A 58 -0.93 12.04 9.32
N VAL A 59 -1.59 10.88 9.38
CA VAL A 59 -0.93 9.59 9.50
C VAL A 59 -0.78 8.94 8.12
N ASN A 60 0.47 8.77 7.70
CA ASN A 60 0.79 8.04 6.48
C ASN A 60 0.45 6.56 6.62
N ARG A 61 -0.32 6.07 5.65
CA ARG A 61 -0.67 4.65 5.47
C ARG A 61 0.11 4.08 4.29
N TYR A 62 0.45 2.81 4.37
CA TYR A 62 1.27 2.11 3.39
C TYR A 62 0.56 0.84 2.94
N LEU A 63 0.59 0.56 1.63
CA LEU A 63 0.00 -0.63 1.04
C LEU A 63 0.99 -1.28 0.08
N VAL A 64 0.97 -2.61 -0.03
CA VAL A 64 1.72 -3.33 -1.07
C VAL A 64 1.21 -2.92 -2.45
N LEU A 65 2.12 -2.51 -3.34
CA LEU A 65 1.78 -2.19 -4.71
C LEU A 65 1.55 -3.50 -5.49
N GLN A 66 0.31 -3.76 -5.91
CA GLN A 66 -0.02 -4.88 -6.80
C GLN A 66 0.06 -4.41 -8.26
N THR A 67 1.15 -4.82 -8.94
CA THR A 67 1.44 -4.73 -10.38
C THR A 67 1.52 -3.33 -11.03
N LYS A 68 2.40 -3.22 -12.06
CA LYS A 68 2.77 -1.97 -12.75
C LYS A 68 1.67 -1.34 -13.61
N ASP A 69 0.64 -2.10 -13.97
CA ASP A 69 -0.31 -1.72 -15.03
C ASP A 69 -1.69 -1.27 -14.52
N SER A 70 -1.82 -1.06 -13.21
CA SER A 70 -3.12 -0.81 -12.58
C SER A 70 -3.01 0.19 -11.44
N VAL A 71 -2.79 1.47 -11.78
CA VAL A 71 -3.09 2.58 -10.86
C VAL A 71 -4.61 2.64 -10.71
N HIS A 72 -5.14 1.84 -9.79
CA HIS A 72 -6.55 1.84 -9.43
C HIS A 72 -6.78 2.76 -8.25
N SER A 73 -7.88 3.51 -8.28
CA SER A 73 -8.32 4.33 -7.17
C SER A 73 -8.61 3.44 -5.96
N ASN A 74 -8.01 3.74 -4.82
CA ASN A 74 -8.16 2.99 -3.58
C ASN A 74 -9.08 3.77 -2.62
N PHE A 75 -10.16 3.14 -2.18
CA PHE A 75 -11.10 3.68 -1.20
C PHE A 75 -10.79 3.12 0.19
N ILE A 76 -10.59 4.00 1.19
CA ILE A 76 -10.39 3.58 2.58
C ILE A 76 -11.67 3.86 3.36
N CYS A 77 -12.28 2.81 3.92
CA CYS A 77 -13.45 2.97 4.78
C CYS A 77 -13.04 3.56 6.13
N ASN A 78 -13.68 4.66 6.54
CA ASN A 78 -13.35 5.31 7.81
C ASN A 78 -13.81 4.53 9.06
N ALA A 79 -14.83 3.68 8.92
CA ALA A 79 -15.37 2.87 10.02
C ALA A 79 -14.53 1.62 10.31
N CYS A 80 -14.12 0.88 9.27
CA CYS A 80 -13.38 -0.38 9.43
C CYS A 80 -11.91 -0.32 8.99
N LYS A 81 -11.45 0.83 8.48
CA LYS A 81 -10.09 1.08 7.96
C LYS A 81 -9.64 0.14 6.84
N LYS A 82 -10.58 -0.60 6.24
CA LYS A 82 -10.33 -1.50 5.13
C LYS A 82 -10.11 -0.70 3.85
N ASN A 83 -9.09 -1.08 3.09
CA ASN A 83 -8.80 -0.51 1.78
C ASN A 83 -9.47 -1.37 0.70
N HIS A 84 -10.27 -0.74 -0.15
CA HIS A 84 -10.97 -1.34 -1.27
C HIS A 84 -10.42 -0.74 -2.56
N THR A 85 -9.81 -1.57 -3.39
CA THR A 85 -9.38 -1.16 -4.72
C THR A 85 -10.60 -1.08 -5.63
N ILE A 86 -10.89 0.12 -6.13
CA ILE A 86 -11.95 0.35 -7.11
C ILE A 86 -11.38 -0.02 -8.49
N ARG A 87 -11.88 -1.11 -9.07
CA ARG A 87 -11.63 -1.43 -10.46
C ARG A 87 -12.57 -0.58 -11.31
N ASN A 88 -12.00 0.18 -12.25
CA ASN A 88 -12.79 0.91 -13.23
C ASN A 88 -12.83 0.06 -14.51
N ASP A 89 -13.83 -0.81 -14.63
CA ASP A 89 -13.99 -1.69 -15.79
C ASP A 89 -14.64 -0.98 -16.99
N CYS A 90 -14.36 0.31 -17.17
CA CYS A 90 -14.88 1.10 -18.29
C CYS A 90 -13.90 1.11 -19.47
N THR A 91 -13.74 -0.02 -20.14
CA THR A 91 -13.33 -0.04 -21.56
C THR A 91 -14.35 -0.81 -22.38
N ALA A 92 -15.58 -0.27 -22.47
CA ALA A 92 -16.45 -0.60 -23.59
C ALA A 92 -15.83 0.05 -24.84
N LYS A 93 -14.99 -0.71 -25.55
CA LYS A 93 -14.60 -0.36 -26.92
C LYS A 93 -15.85 -0.49 -27.79
N SER A 94 -16.51 0.62 -28.13
CA SER A 94 -17.37 0.62 -29.32
C SER A 94 -16.48 0.68 -30.55
N LYS A 95 -16.13 -0.50 -31.08
CA LYS A 95 -15.71 -0.65 -32.47
C LYS A 95 -16.93 -0.47 -33.38
N ASP A 96 -16.63 -0.08 -34.62
CA ASP A 96 -17.47 -0.15 -35.83
C ASP A 96 -18.38 1.04 -36.17
N ALA A 97 -17.85 1.93 -36.99
CA ALA A 97 -18.59 2.51 -38.11
C ALA A 97 -17.74 2.35 -39.39
N LYS A 98 -17.96 1.25 -40.10
CA LYS A 98 -17.52 1.04 -41.50
C LYS A 98 -18.29 1.99 -42.43
N ARG A 99 -17.59 2.49 -43.46
CA ARG A 99 -18.03 2.85 -44.83
C ARG A 99 -19.44 3.43 -45.01
N PHE A 100 -19.57 4.62 -45.60
CA PHE A 100 -19.64 4.86 -47.05
C PHE A 100 -19.31 6.33 -47.34
#